data_AF-A0A399PS69-F1
#
_entry.id   AF-A0A399PS69-F1
#
_cell.length_a   1.000
_cell.length_b   1.000
_cell.length_c   1.000
_cell.angle_alpha   90.00
_cell.angle_beta   90.00
_cell.angle_gamma   90.00
#
_symmetry.space_group_name_H-M   'P 1'
#
loop_
_entity.id
_entity.type
_entity.pdbx_description
1 polymer ?
#
loop_
_entity_poly.entity_id
_entity_poly.type
_entity_poly.pdbx_seq_one_letter_code
_entity_poly.pdbx_strand_id
1 'polypeptide(L)' 'MRVALAQIISSPDPADNLARITAFAEDAARQGAELVVFPEAAQRAFGNPLPEIAEPLDGPWASGVRA' A
#
# COMPACT_ATOMS: atom_id res chain seq x y z
N MET A 1 -13.18 -0.14 17.55
CA MET A 1 -12.51 -0.69 16.37
C MET A 1 -13.29 -0.39 15.10
N ARG A 2 -12.94 0.72 14.43
CA ARG A 2 -13.42 1.05 13.08
C ARG A 2 -12.40 0.61 12.04
N VAL A 3 -12.85 -0.05 10.97
CA VAL A 3 -11.99 -0.57 9.91
C VAL A 3 -12.35 0.09 8.58
N ALA A 4 -11.34 0.51 7.81
CA ALA A 4 -11.48 1.01 6.45
C ALA A 4 -10.99 -0.05 5.44
N LEU A 5 -11.68 -0.15 4.30
CA LEU A 5 -11.27 -1.01 3.18
C LEU A 5 -10.89 -0.10 2.02
N ALA A 6 -9.63 -0.15 1.60
CA ALA A 6 -9.15 0.67 0.50
C ALA A 6 -9.46 -0.01 -0.84
N GLN A 7 -10.32 0.61 -1.64
CA GLN A 7 -10.56 0.21 -3.02
C GLN A 7 -9.71 1.08 -3.95
N ILE A 8 -8.53 0.58 -4.32
CA ILE A 8 -7.55 1.29 -5.14
C ILE A 8 -7.14 0.47 -6.36
N ILE A 9 -6.67 1.16 -7.39
CA ILE A 9 -5.99 0.57 -8.53
C ILE A 9 -4.50 0.85 -8.37
N SER A 10 -3.72 -0.20 -8.16
CA SER A 10 -2.25 -0.15 -8.15
C SER A 10 -1.71 0.11 -9.55
N SER A 11 -0.60 0.83 -9.63
CA SER A 11 0.18 1.09 -10.83
C SER A 11 1.37 0.09 -10.92
N PRO A 12 2.13 0.10 -12.03
CA PRO A 12 3.39 -0.63 -12.09
C PRO A 12 4.51 0.02 -11.25
N ASP A 13 4.40 1.24 -10.75
CA ASP A 13 5.48 1.84 -9.96
C ASP A 13 5.24 1.65 -8.44
N PRO A 14 6.12 0.94 -7.71
CA PRO A 14 6.01 0.81 -6.26
C PRO A 14 6.00 2.16 -5.52
N ALA A 15 6.69 3.19 -6.03
CA ALA A 15 6.72 4.51 -5.40
C ALA A 15 5.36 5.22 -5.51
N ASP A 16 4.74 5.20 -6.68
CA ASP A 16 3.37 5.70 -6.90
C ASP A 16 2.37 4.98 -6.00
N ASN A 17 2.51 3.66 -5.86
CA ASN A 17 1.64 2.85 -5.04
C ASN A 17 1.81 3.15 -3.55
N LEU A 18 3.04 3.33 -3.08
CA LEU A 18 3.32 3.71 -1.70
C LEU A 18 2.72 5.09 -1.37
N ALA A 19 2.81 6.05 -2.28
CA ALA A 19 2.16 7.35 -2.12
C ALA A 19 0.63 7.23 -2.02
N ARG A 20 0.00 6.36 -2.81
CA ARG A 20 -1.45 6.07 -2.71
C ARG A 20 -1.82 5.42 -1.39
N ILE A 21 -1.05 4.43 -0.94
CA ILE A 21 -1.26 3.76 0.35
C ILE A 21 -1.23 4.78 1.49
N THR A 22 -0.20 5.65 1.49
CA THR A 22 -0.03 6.70 2.50
C THR A 22 -1.24 7.63 2.53
N ALA A 23 -1.65 8.17 1.38
CA ALA A 23 -2.78 9.10 1.29
C ALA A 23 -4.10 8.47 1.76
N PHE A 24 -4.36 7.20 1.41
CA PHE A 24 -5.55 6.47 1.86
C PHE A 24 -5.51 6.16 3.36
N ALA A 25 -4.35 5.81 3.91
CA ALA A 25 -4.18 5.56 5.34
C ALA A 25 -4.43 6.82 6.16
N GLU A 26 -3.88 7.96 5.74
CA GLU A 26 -4.13 9.26 6.36
C GLU A 26 -5.61 9.66 6.32
N ASP A 27 -6.28 9.43 5.18
CA ASP A 27 -7.70 9.74 5.05
C ASP A 27 -8.57 8.83 5.94
N ALA A 28 -8.28 7.53 5.96
CA ALA A 28 -8.95 6.59 6.85
C ALA A 28 -8.78 6.99 8.33
N ALA A 29 -7.56 7.41 8.71
CA ALA A 29 -7.28 7.89 10.06
C ALA A 29 -8.08 9.16 10.40
N ARG A 30 -8.18 10.14 9.48
CA ARG A 30 -9.04 11.33 9.65
C ARG A 30 -10.51 10.98 9.84
N GLN A 31 -10.97 9.87 9.27
CA GLN A 31 -12.33 9.35 9.42
C GLN A 31 -12.50 8.45 10.66
N GLY A 32 -11.47 8.31 11.49
CA GLY A 32 -11.49 7.56 12.74
C GLY A 32 -11.30 6.04 12.57
N ALA A 33 -10.74 5.57 11.45
CA ALA A 33 -10.36 4.17 11.31
C ALA A 33 -9.13 3.84 12.18
N GLU A 34 -9.17 2.69 12.84
CA GLU A 34 -8.07 2.12 13.64
C GLU A 34 -7.28 1.07 12.85
N LEU A 35 -7.84 0.60 11.72
CA LEU A 35 -7.22 -0.32 10.78
C LEU A 35 -7.66 0.03 9.35
N VAL A 36 -6.73 0.02 8.40
CA VAL A 36 -7.01 0.07 6.97
C VAL A 36 -6.46 -1.19 6.31
N VAL A 37 -7.24 -1.80 5.42
CA VAL A 37 -6.83 -2.98 4.64
C VAL A 37 -6.76 -2.61 3.16
N PHE A 38 -5.64 -2.93 2.53
CA PHE A 38 -5.39 -2.73 1.10
C PHE A 38 -5.53 -4.05 0.33
N PRO A 39 -5.82 -4.00 -0.98
CA PRO A 39 -5.89 -5.20 -1.80
C PRO A 39 -4.53 -5.88 -1.94
N GLU A 40 -4.55 -7.15 -2.33
CA GLU A 40 -3.36 -7.81 -2.88
C GLU A 40 -2.81 -7.00 -4.08
N ALA A 41 -1.51 -7.13 -4.36
CA ALA A 41 -0.82 -6.38 -5.40
C ALA A 41 -0.75 -4.85 -5.17
N ALA A 42 -0.97 -4.40 -3.94
CA ALA A 42 -0.79 -2.99 -3.58
C ALA A 42 0.66 -2.49 -3.74
N GLN A 43 1.68 -3.36 -3.68
CA GLN A 43 3.06 -2.98 -4.00
C GLN A 43 3.30 -2.79 -5.52
N ARG A 44 2.79 -3.71 -6.34
CA ARG A 44 2.95 -3.72 -7.80
C ARG A 44 1.73 -4.37 -8.43
N ALA A 45 1.11 -3.70 -9.38
CA ALA A 45 0.00 -4.26 -10.14
C ALA A 45 0.40 -5.58 -10.82
N PHE A 46 -0.52 -6.55 -10.81
CA PHE A 46 -0.39 -7.76 -11.61
C PHE A 46 -0.25 -7.46 -13.11
N GLY A 47 0.29 -8.41 -13.87
CA GLY A 47 0.67 -8.22 -15.27
C GLY A 47 2.06 -7.59 -15.46
N ASN A 48 2.84 -7.47 -14.40
CA ASN A 48 4.21 -6.99 -14.41
C ASN A 48 5.17 -8.04 -13.80
N PRO A 49 6.47 -8.02 -14.16
CA PRO A 49 7.46 -8.92 -13.54
C PRO A 49 7.63 -8.61 -12.04
N LEU A 50 7.18 -9.52 -11.19
CA LEU A 50 7.33 -9.38 -9.73
C LEU A 50 8.77 -9.56 -9.22
N PRO A 51 9.63 -10.42 -9.80
CA PRO A 51 11.01 -10.57 -9.33
C PRO A 51 11.84 -9.28 -9.37
N GLU A 52 11.51 -8.32 -10.24
CA GLU A 52 12.23 -7.05 -10.38
C GLU A 52 12.03 -6.10 -9.19
N ILE A 53 10.93 -6.26 -8.46
CA ILE A 53 10.55 -5.41 -7.31
C ILE A 53 10.48 -6.21 -6.01
N ALA A 54 10.95 -7.46 -6.02
CA ALA A 54 10.96 -8.31 -4.84
C ALA A 54 11.93 -7.76 -3.80
N GLU A 55 11.45 -7.60 -2.58
CA GLU A 55 12.22 -7.05 -1.47
C GLU A 55 12.11 -7.94 -0.22
N PRO A 56 13.10 -7.90 0.68
CA PRO A 56 12.95 -8.43 2.04
C PRO A 56 11.76 -7.81 2.77
N LEU A 57 11.24 -8.49 3.80
CA LEU A 57 10.12 -8.01 4.62
C LEU A 57 10.43 -6.74 5.43
N ASP A 58 11.71 -6.40 5.55
CA ASP A 58 12.28 -5.21 6.17
C ASP A 58 12.97 -4.29 5.15
N GLY A 59 12.74 -4.53 3.85
CA GLY A 59 13.27 -3.71 2.76
C GLY A 59 12.66 -2.31 2.66
N PRO A 60 13.12 -1.50 1.69
CA PRO A 60 12.68 -0.12 1.49
C PRO A 60 11.16 0.07 1.40
N TRP A 61 10.44 -0.77 0.64
CA TRP A 61 8.99 -0.67 0.48
C TRP A 61 8.29 -0.89 1.82
N ALA A 62 8.63 -1.96 2.52
CA ALA A 62 8.02 -2.30 3.81
C ALA A 62 8.36 -1.25 4.88
N SER A 63 9.56 -0.69 4.85
CA SER A 63 9.95 0.43 5.70
C SER A 63 9.16 1.70 5.38
N GLY A 64 8.91 1.97 4.10
CA GLY A 64 8.06 3.08 3.65
C GLY A 64 6.61 2.95 4.12
N VAL A 65 6.04 1.74 4.15
CA VAL A 65 4.68 1.51 4.68
C VAL A 65 4.59 1.72 6.20
N ARG A 66 5.70 1.54 6.94
CA ARG A 66 5.75 1.72 8.40
C ARG A 66 5.96 3.18 8.82
N ALA A 67 6.42 4.03 7.91
CA ALA A 67 6.74 5.43 8.17
C ALA A 67 5.47 6.27 8.39
#